data_AF-A0A807LJ12-F1
#
_entry.id   AF-A0A807LJ12-F1
#
_cell.length_a   1.000
_cell.length_b   1.000
_cell.length_c   1.000
_cell.angle_alpha   90.00
_cell.angle_beta   90.00
_cell.angle_gamma   90.00
#
_symmetry.space_group_name_H-M   'P 1'
#
loop_
_entity.id
_entity.type
_entity.pdbx_description
1 polymer ?
#
loop_
_entity_poly.entity_id
_entity_poly.type
_entity_poly.pdbx_seq_one_letter_code
_entity_poly.pdbx_strand_id
1 'polypeptide(L)'
;MNSVFDKDKIIQFFLLQNELVKALFKAYPMAKDIEWLLDFPKNGYVHINEDIWNFSKHGKGIMFFMEGSHIDKVVDVHNNISCPELADTWRLLQYFSLDDENQLEVLLNNMVISGELEKISDKLYRLKEIPA
;
A
#
# COMPACT_ATOMS: atom_id res chain seq x y z
N MET A 1 12.76 15.37 16.23
CA MET A 1 11.53 15.71 15.51
C MET A 1 10.44 14.80 16.05
N ASN A 2 9.43 15.36 16.71
CA ASN A 2 8.26 14.59 17.13
C ASN A 2 7.46 14.26 15.87
N SER A 3 7.72 13.09 15.28
CA SER A 3 6.82 12.48 14.32
C SER A 3 5.52 12.19 15.07
N VAL A 4 4.58 13.13 15.04
CA VAL A 4 3.20 12.84 15.44
C VAL A 4 2.68 11.91 14.36
N PHE A 5 2.73 10.62 14.68
CA PHE A 5 2.10 9.60 13.89
C PHE A 5 0.61 9.87 13.85
N ASP A 6 0.10 10.06 12.65
CA ASP A 6 -1.28 10.45 12.43
C ASP A 6 -2.05 9.28 11.85
N LYS A 7 -3.13 8.89 12.53
CA LYS A 7 -4.04 7.84 12.07
C LYS A 7 -4.55 8.15 10.67
N ASP A 8 -4.79 9.42 10.36
CA ASP A 8 -5.27 9.85 9.05
C ASP A 8 -4.27 9.49 7.97
N LYS A 9 -2.96 9.66 8.23
CA LYS A 9 -1.92 9.26 7.27
C LYS A 9 -1.90 7.75 7.03
N ILE A 10 -2.07 6.94 8.08
CA ILE A 10 -2.17 5.48 7.94
C ILE A 10 -3.37 5.12 7.06
N ILE A 11 -4.54 5.72 7.33
CA ILE A 11 -5.75 5.51 6.51
C ILE A 11 -5.47 5.92 5.05
N GLN A 12 -4.86 7.08 4.82
CA GLN A 12 -4.50 7.54 3.47
C GLN A 12 -3.56 6.57 2.75
N PHE A 13 -2.65 5.89 3.46
CA PHE A 13 -1.82 4.85 2.85
C PHE A 13 -2.65 3.66 2.38
N PHE A 14 -3.56 3.14 3.22
CA PHE A 14 -4.45 2.03 2.83
C PHE A 14 -5.30 2.40 1.62
N LEU A 15 -5.85 3.61 1.59
CA LEU A 15 -6.64 4.12 0.47
C LEU A 15 -5.80 4.23 -0.80
N LEU A 16 -4.60 4.82 -0.71
CA LEU A 16 -3.69 4.95 -1.84
C LEU A 16 -3.29 3.58 -2.42
N GLN A 17 -2.89 2.63 -1.58
CA GLN A 17 -2.54 1.27 -2.02
C GLN A 17 -3.72 0.61 -2.75
N ASN A 18 -4.92 0.74 -2.19
CA ASN A 18 -6.13 0.20 -2.78
C ASN A 18 -6.39 0.78 -4.18
N GLU A 19 -6.31 2.10 -4.32
CA GLU A 19 -6.51 2.76 -5.61
C GLU A 19 -5.40 2.43 -6.62
N LEU A 20 -4.14 2.26 -6.20
CA LEU A 20 -3.04 1.84 -7.07
C LEU A 20 -3.27 0.46 -7.67
N VAL A 21 -3.67 -0.50 -6.84
CA VAL A 21 -3.92 -1.86 -7.30
C VAL A 21 -5.16 -1.92 -8.20
N LYS A 22 -6.24 -1.19 -7.86
CA LYS A 22 -7.40 -1.07 -8.74
C LYS A 22 -7.03 -0.45 -10.09
N ALA A 23 -6.22 0.61 -10.09
CA ALA A 23 -5.76 1.26 -11.31
C ALA A 23 -4.89 0.32 -12.15
N LEU A 24 -4.05 -0.52 -11.53
CA LEU A 24 -3.27 -1.54 -12.20
C LEU A 24 -4.18 -2.55 -12.91
N PHE A 25 -5.15 -3.14 -12.22
CA PHE A 25 -6.05 -4.12 -12.85
C PHE A 25 -6.93 -3.51 -13.94
N LYS A 26 -7.29 -2.23 -13.81
CA LYS A 26 -8.02 -1.50 -14.85
C LYS A 26 -7.14 -1.22 -16.08
N ALA A 27 -5.86 -0.88 -15.89
CA ALA A 27 -4.92 -0.58 -16.96
C ALA A 27 -4.48 -1.85 -17.72
N TYR A 28 -4.42 -2.99 -17.04
CA TYR A 28 -3.96 -4.27 -17.60
C TYR A 28 -5.04 -5.38 -17.48
N PRO A 29 -6.22 -5.20 -18.09
CA PRO A 29 -7.36 -6.11 -17.91
C PRO A 29 -7.15 -7.51 -18.52
N MET A 30 -6.14 -7.66 -19.39
CA MET A 30 -5.79 -8.93 -20.02
C MET A 30 -4.87 -9.80 -19.16
N ALA A 31 -4.23 -9.24 -18.13
CA ALA A 31 -3.39 -9.99 -17.22
C ALA A 31 -4.27 -10.73 -16.20
N LYS A 32 -4.17 -12.06 -16.18
CA LYS A 32 -5.09 -12.92 -15.40
C LYS A 32 -4.40 -13.70 -14.29
N ASP A 33 -3.10 -13.94 -14.44
CA ASP A 33 -2.30 -14.56 -13.39
C ASP A 33 -2.03 -13.57 -12.25
N ILE A 34 -2.94 -13.50 -11.28
CA ILE A 34 -2.81 -12.63 -10.10
C ILE A 34 -1.86 -13.23 -9.04
N GLU A 35 -1.65 -14.55 -9.07
CA GLU A 35 -0.81 -15.25 -8.09
C GLU A 35 0.68 -14.97 -8.33
N TRP A 36 1.11 -15.06 -9.59
CA TRP A 36 2.52 -14.91 -9.96
C TRP A 36 2.80 -13.67 -10.82
N LEU A 37 1.75 -12.98 -11.27
CA LEU A 37 1.86 -11.77 -12.08
C LEU A 37 2.67 -12.01 -13.36
N LEU A 38 2.61 -13.20 -13.96
CA LEU A 38 3.39 -13.53 -15.16
C LEU A 38 2.92 -12.77 -16.39
N ASP A 39 1.61 -12.48 -16.46
CA ASP A 39 0.99 -11.77 -17.58
C ASP A 39 1.09 -10.23 -17.46
N PHE A 40 1.60 -9.72 -16.33
CA PHE A 40 1.83 -8.29 -16.14
C PHE A 40 3.17 -7.87 -16.73
N PRO A 41 3.28 -6.67 -17.32
CA PRO A 41 4.55 -6.17 -17.80
C PRO A 41 5.53 -5.98 -16.63
N LYS A 42 6.84 -6.11 -16.92
CA LYS A 42 7.87 -5.91 -15.89
C LYS A 42 7.87 -4.49 -15.34
N ASN A 43 7.62 -3.50 -16.19
CA ASN A 43 7.49 -2.10 -15.79
C ASN A 43 6.30 -1.49 -16.54
N GLY A 44 5.68 -0.47 -15.96
CA GLY A 44 4.59 0.26 -16.57
C GLY A 44 4.21 1.46 -15.72
N TYR A 45 3.01 1.99 -15.97
CA TYR A 45 2.45 3.07 -15.19
C TYR A 45 0.94 2.91 -15.05
N VAL A 46 0.39 3.55 -14.02
CA VAL A 46 -1.04 3.69 -13.77
C VAL A 46 -1.38 5.14 -13.49
N HIS A 47 -2.63 5.51 -13.73
CA HIS A 47 -3.14 6.84 -13.40
C HIS A 47 -4.04 6.75 -12.17
N ILE A 48 -3.79 7.62 -11.19
CA ILE A 48 -4.73 7.92 -10.11
C ILE A 48 -5.00 9.41 -10.18
N ASN A 49 -6.25 9.79 -10.44
CA ASN A 49 -6.62 11.19 -10.69
C ASN A 49 -5.73 11.80 -11.80
N GLU A 50 -5.00 12.87 -11.47
CA GLU A 50 -4.06 13.55 -12.38
C GLU A 50 -2.60 13.04 -12.23
N ASP A 51 -2.34 12.17 -11.24
CA ASP A 51 -1.00 11.67 -10.94
C ASP A 51 -0.67 10.41 -11.75
N ILE A 52 0.58 10.34 -12.21
CA ILE A 52 1.16 9.15 -12.85
C ILE A 52 2.02 8.42 -11.83
N TRP A 53 1.70 7.15 -11.60
CA TRP A 53 2.49 6.25 -10.79
C TRP A 53 3.15 5.22 -11.70
N ASN A 54 4.47 5.26 -11.76
CA ASN A 54 5.25 4.20 -12.38
C ASN A 54 5.20 2.96 -11.48
N PHE A 55 5.40 1.79 -12.06
CA PHE A 55 5.59 0.58 -11.29
C PHE A 55 6.66 -0.33 -11.88
N SER A 56 7.25 -1.13 -11.00
CA SER A 56 8.10 -2.25 -11.36
C SER A 56 7.64 -3.52 -10.67
N LYS A 57 7.56 -4.60 -11.44
CA LYS A 57 7.22 -5.94 -10.98
C LYS A 57 8.47 -6.66 -10.47
N HIS A 58 8.38 -7.24 -9.29
CA HIS A 58 9.45 -8.02 -8.67
C HIS A 58 8.86 -9.24 -7.97
N GLY A 59 9.45 -10.42 -8.16
CA GLY A 59 8.87 -11.67 -7.65
C GLY A 59 7.37 -11.79 -7.98
N LYS A 60 6.55 -11.88 -6.93
CA LYS A 60 5.07 -11.90 -6.98
C LYS A 60 4.40 -10.57 -6.58
N GLY A 61 5.17 -9.48 -6.60
CA GLY A 61 4.78 -8.17 -6.12
C GLY A 61 4.92 -7.05 -7.16
N ILE A 62 4.33 -5.90 -6.82
CA ILE A 62 4.40 -4.67 -7.61
C ILE A 62 4.82 -3.52 -6.68
N MET A 63 5.89 -2.84 -7.06
CA MET A 63 6.36 -1.63 -6.41
C MET A 63 5.93 -0.42 -7.24
N PHE A 64 5.06 0.42 -6.68
CA PHE A 64 4.63 1.68 -7.28
C PHE A 64 5.47 2.85 -6.76
N PHE A 65 5.78 3.81 -7.64
CA PHE A 65 6.57 4.99 -7.29
C PHE A 65 6.23 6.17 -8.20
N MET A 66 6.38 7.40 -7.68
CA MET A 66 6.31 8.63 -8.47
C MET A 66 7.73 9.09 -8.80
N GLU A 67 7.98 9.39 -10.08
CA GLU A 67 9.23 10.04 -10.49
C GLU A 67 9.04 11.56 -10.52
N GLY A 68 10.03 12.33 -10.04
CA GLY A 68 10.06 13.78 -10.20
C GLY A 68 9.22 14.59 -9.20
N SER A 69 8.53 13.96 -8.25
CA SER A 69 8.02 14.65 -7.06
C SER A 69 9.16 14.94 -6.09
N HIS A 70 9.12 16.08 -5.37
CA HIS A 70 10.08 16.37 -4.28
C HIS A 70 10.04 15.38 -3.11
N ILE A 71 9.14 14.39 -3.16
CA ILE A 71 8.94 13.34 -2.17
C ILE A 71 8.91 12.02 -2.93
N ASP A 72 9.95 11.21 -2.77
CA ASP A 72 9.98 9.85 -3.30
C ASP A 72 9.02 8.99 -2.47
N LYS A 73 7.81 8.77 -2.97
CA LYS A 73 6.84 7.85 -2.35
C LYS A 73 6.92 6.50 -3.02
N VAL A 74 7.05 5.45 -2.21
CA VAL A 74 7.10 4.05 -2.67
C VAL A 74 6.01 3.26 -1.98
N VAL A 75 5.15 2.60 -2.75
CA VAL A 75 4.15 1.65 -2.24
C VAL A 75 4.49 0.27 -2.79
N ASP A 76 5.08 -0.59 -1.94
CA ASP A 76 5.50 -1.93 -2.34
C ASP A 76 4.50 -3.02 -1.93
N VAL A 77 3.62 -3.39 -2.86
CA VAL A 77 2.65 -4.48 -2.70
C VAL A 77 3.34 -5.81 -3.04
N HIS A 78 4.24 -6.24 -2.16
CA HIS A 78 5.09 -7.42 -2.37
C HIS A 78 4.36 -8.77 -2.15
N ASN A 79 3.13 -8.74 -1.61
CA ASN A 79 2.26 -9.91 -1.42
C ASN A 79 0.77 -9.48 -1.45
N ASN A 80 -0.15 -10.44 -1.47
CA ASN A 80 -1.59 -10.20 -1.33
C ASN A 80 -2.16 -9.14 -2.29
N ILE A 81 -1.68 -9.07 -3.53
CA ILE A 81 -2.13 -8.08 -4.51
C ILE A 81 -3.61 -8.24 -4.88
N SER A 82 -4.20 -9.43 -4.67
CA SER A 82 -5.65 -9.65 -4.79
C SER A 82 -6.47 -9.07 -3.64
N CYS A 83 -5.83 -8.69 -2.52
CA CYS A 83 -6.44 -8.12 -1.32
C CYS A 83 -5.77 -6.77 -0.99
N PRO A 84 -5.94 -5.75 -1.84
CA PRO A 84 -5.20 -4.50 -1.74
C PRO A 84 -5.59 -3.63 -0.54
N GLU A 85 -6.62 -4.01 0.21
CA GLU A 85 -6.97 -3.44 1.51
C GLU A 85 -6.04 -3.92 2.65
N LEU A 86 -5.17 -4.89 2.38
CA LEU A 86 -4.23 -5.45 3.35
C LEU A 86 -2.87 -4.78 3.26
N ALA A 87 -2.33 -4.37 4.41
CA ALA A 87 -0.96 -3.88 4.52
C ALA A 87 -0.27 -4.45 5.75
N ASP A 88 1.00 -4.80 5.58
CA ASP A 88 1.85 -5.21 6.67
C ASP A 88 2.68 -4.05 7.24
N THR A 89 3.24 -4.26 8.44
CA THR A 89 4.08 -3.25 9.09
C THR A 89 5.27 -2.84 8.23
N TRP A 90 5.86 -3.77 7.47
CA TRP A 90 7.02 -3.49 6.63
C TRP A 90 6.71 -2.47 5.53
N ARG A 91 5.57 -2.58 4.86
CA ARG A 91 5.13 -1.60 3.86
C ARG A 91 4.94 -0.21 4.45
N LEU A 92 4.33 -0.14 5.63
CA LEU A 92 4.12 1.12 6.35
C LEU A 92 5.44 1.75 6.77
N LEU A 93 6.37 0.96 7.31
CA LEU A 93 7.72 1.41 7.66
C LEU A 93 8.45 1.99 6.44
N GLN A 94 8.39 1.32 5.29
CA GLN A 94 8.98 1.82 4.04
C GLN A 94 8.34 3.13 3.58
N TYR A 95 7.01 3.16 3.44
CA TYR A 95 6.30 4.31 2.88
C TYR A 95 6.49 5.57 3.73
N PHE A 96 6.46 5.42 5.05
CA PHE A 96 6.64 6.54 5.99
C PHE A 96 8.12 6.77 6.36
N SER A 97 9.06 5.99 5.82
CA SER A 97 10.49 6.04 6.14
C SER A 97 10.74 6.04 7.66
N LEU A 98 10.18 5.04 8.33
CA LEU A 98 10.19 4.90 9.78
C LEU A 98 11.24 3.90 10.22
N ASP A 99 11.92 4.22 11.32
CA ASP A 99 12.93 3.36 11.93
C ASP A 99 12.44 2.67 13.22
N ASP A 100 11.25 3.03 13.72
CA ASP A 100 10.70 2.54 14.98
C ASP A 100 9.43 1.72 14.77
N GLU A 101 9.62 0.39 14.64
CA GLU A 101 8.52 -0.57 14.52
C GLU A 101 7.62 -0.60 15.75
N ASN A 102 8.16 -0.40 16.96
CA ASN A 102 7.36 -0.46 18.19
C ASN A 102 6.35 0.69 18.25
N GLN A 103 6.76 1.90 17.87
CA GLN A 103 5.84 3.04 17.81
C GLN A 103 4.74 2.84 16.78
N LEU A 104 5.08 2.29 15.61
CA LEU A 104 4.09 1.95 14.59
C LEU A 104 3.10 0.89 15.11
N GLU A 105 3.58 -0.16 15.78
CA GLU A 105 2.71 -1.20 16.34
C GLU A 105 1.77 -0.68 17.41
N VAL A 106 2.25 0.18 18.32
CA VAL A 106 1.40 0.80 19.34
C VAL A 106 0.27 1.59 18.67
N LEU A 107 0.58 2.36 17.62
CA LEU A 107 -0.42 3.10 16.85
C LEU A 107 -1.42 2.17 16.16
N LEU A 108 -0.95 1.14 15.47
CA LEU A 108 -1.81 0.20 14.75
C LEU A 108 -2.73 -0.55 15.72
N ASN A 109 -2.22 -0.98 16.87
CA ASN A 109 -3.03 -1.59 17.92
C ASN A 109 -4.08 -0.61 18.48
N ASN A 110 -3.74 0.66 18.66
CA ASN A 110 -4.71 1.68 19.04
C ASN A 110 -5.81 1.83 17.99
N MET A 111 -5.47 1.84 16.69
CA MET A 111 -6.44 1.87 15.58
C MET A 111 -7.28 0.58 15.48
N VAL A 112 -6.78 -0.55 15.94
CA VAL A 112 -7.58 -1.78 16.07
C VAL A 112 -8.61 -1.63 17.19
N ILE A 113 -8.19 -1.06 18.34
CA ILE A 113 -9.07 -0.83 19.50
C ILE A 113 -10.17 0.17 19.18
N SER A 114 -9.85 1.27 18.48
CA SER A 114 -10.85 2.28 18.10
C SER A 114 -11.68 1.90 16.86
N GLY A 115 -11.37 0.78 16.21
CA GLY A 115 -12.23 0.17 15.20
C GLY A 115 -11.94 0.58 13.75
N GLU A 116 -10.91 1.38 13.49
CA GLU A 116 -10.49 1.76 12.14
C GLU A 116 -9.83 0.57 11.40
N LEU A 117 -9.05 -0.24 12.12
CA LEU A 117 -8.36 -1.41 11.57
C LEU A 117 -8.90 -2.74 12.12
N GLU A 118 -8.74 -3.79 11.31
CA GLU A 118 -8.82 -5.19 11.70
C GLU A 118 -7.41 -5.79 11.66
N LYS A 119 -6.99 -6.47 12.74
CA LYS A 119 -5.73 -7.21 12.78
C LYS A 119 -5.97 -8.61 12.20
N ILE A 120 -5.37 -8.92 11.05
CA ILE A 120 -5.49 -10.20 10.36
C ILE A 120 -4.46 -11.21 10.87
N SER A 121 -3.24 -10.75 11.14
CA SER A 121 -2.17 -11.52 11.78
C SER A 121 -1.22 -10.60 12.53
N ASP A 122 -0.12 -11.13 13.09
CA ASP A 122 0.82 -10.37 13.93
C ASP A 122 1.25 -9.02 13.32
N LYS A 123 1.53 -9.02 12.02
CA LYS A 123 2.04 -7.86 11.27
C LYS A 123 1.12 -7.39 10.16
N LEU A 124 -0.07 -7.99 9.99
CA LEU A 124 -0.95 -7.74 8.84
C LEU A 124 -2.28 -7.15 9.30
N TYR A 125 -2.65 -6.03 8.67
CA TYR A 125 -3.83 -5.24 9.03
C TYR A 125 -4.69 -4.97 7.81
N ARG A 126 -5.99 -4.78 8.05
CA ARG A 126 -7.00 -4.37 7.06
C ARG A 126 -7.69 -3.08 7.53
N LEU A 127 -7.95 -2.15 6.62
CA LEU A 127 -8.86 -1.03 6.88
C LEU A 127 -10.32 -1.50 6.86
N LYS A 128 -11.07 -1.32 7.96
CA LYS A 128 -12.44 -1.88 8.09
C LYS A 128 -13.48 -1.20 7.22
N GLU A 129 -13.44 0.12 7.14
CA GLU A 129 -14.33 0.91 6.29
C GLU A 129 -13.49 1.88 5.48
N ILE A 130 -13.62 1.80 4.15
CA ILE A 130 -13.17 2.85 3.26
C ILE A 130 -14.24 3.95 3.35
N PRO A 131 -13.92 5.16 3.82
CA PRO A 131 -14.88 6.26 3.79
C PRO A 131 -15.43 6.40 2.35
N ALA A 132 -16.76 6.40 2.23
CA ALA A 132 -17.48 6.53 0.96
C ALA A 132 -17.19 7.85 0.24
#